data_AF-A0A954WR68-F1
#
_entry.id   AF-A0A954WR68-F1
#
_cell.length_a   1.000
_cell.length_b   1.000
_cell.length_c   1.000
_cell.angle_alpha   90.00
_cell.angle_beta   90.00
_cell.angle_gamma   90.00
#
_symmetry.space_group_name_H-M   'P 1'
#
loop_
_entity.id
_entity.type
_entity.pdbx_description
1 polymer ?
#
loop_
_entity_poly.entity_id
_entity_poly.type
_entity_poly.pdbx_seq_one_letter_code
_entity_poly.pdbx_strand_id
1 'polypeptide(L)'
;MSYDATAKTLRCPYCGSERLEKKDDIRAIQAQRVIPFRFDQAAAQATLRQWLGRGFWRPSDLASAATIANISGVYVPYWVFSADVHTYWTADSSVTPPGARADWYPVTGENRSSYSGLLVGASSVLSPQETEAICPFDLGAAVDASSVDLDNAIVEQFTVPRKYARPLARRGLEHSEERTCAERYLPRSHRNLKANIRIEQLRSEPILFPVWVMAYRYRDDLYRILINGQTGTISGDAPFSKFKAFMVGSFVILAALVIVILFALANR
;
A
#
# COMPACT_ATOMS: atom_id res chain seq x y z
N MET A 1 -14.84 18.23 1.85
CA MET A 1 -15.56 18.29 3.15
C MET A 1 -16.68 17.27 3.11
N SER A 2 -16.99 16.54 4.19
CA SER A 2 -18.18 15.67 4.24
C SER A 2 -19.24 16.35 5.09
N TYR A 3 -20.40 16.65 4.51
CA TYR A 3 -21.56 17.15 5.25
C TYR A 3 -22.47 15.97 5.58
N ASP A 4 -22.59 15.64 6.86
CA ASP A 4 -23.56 14.65 7.35
C ASP A 4 -24.84 15.40 7.76
N ALA A 5 -25.90 15.22 6.97
CA ALA A 5 -27.19 15.88 7.18
C ALA A 5 -27.86 15.48 8.51
N THR A 6 -27.50 14.33 9.06
CA THR A 6 -28.03 13.81 10.33
C THR A 6 -27.35 14.46 11.55
N ALA A 7 -26.09 14.88 11.41
CA ALA A 7 -25.29 15.41 12.52
C ALA A 7 -25.20 16.95 12.56
N LYS A 8 -25.57 17.67 11.48
CA LYS A 8 -25.38 19.14 11.35
C LYS A 8 -23.96 19.63 11.67
N THR A 9 -22.96 18.75 11.60
CA THR A 9 -21.56 19.03 11.95
C THR A 9 -20.64 18.44 10.89
N LEU A 10 -19.63 19.20 10.50
CA LEU A 10 -18.59 18.72 9.60
C LEU A 10 -17.67 17.73 10.34
N ARG A 11 -17.49 16.53 9.78
CA ARG A 11 -16.59 15.50 10.34
C ARG A 11 -15.37 15.30 9.46
N CYS A 12 -14.22 15.13 10.09
CA CYS A 12 -13.00 14.71 9.41
C CYS A 12 -13.18 13.30 8.84
N PRO A 13 -13.01 13.07 7.52
CA PRO A 13 -13.23 11.75 6.92
C PRO A 13 -12.21 10.70 7.39
N TYR A 14 -11.06 11.12 7.92
CA TYR A 14 -9.97 10.21 8.32
C TYR A 14 -10.06 9.75 9.77
N CYS A 15 -10.43 10.64 10.70
CA CYS A 15 -10.45 10.34 12.13
C CYS A 15 -11.82 10.54 12.81
N GLY A 16 -12.81 11.07 12.09
CA GLY A 16 -14.16 11.32 12.62
C GLY A 16 -14.25 12.49 13.60
N SER A 17 -13.21 13.33 13.75
CA SER A 17 -13.25 14.49 14.63
C SER A 17 -14.12 15.62 14.09
N GLU A 18 -14.79 16.34 14.99
CA GLU A 18 -15.65 17.51 14.66
C GLU A 18 -14.92 18.85 14.84
N ARG A 19 -13.71 18.85 15.40
CA ARG A 19 -12.86 20.04 15.54
C ARG A 19 -12.08 20.27 14.24
N LEU A 20 -12.40 21.35 13.53
CA LEU A 20 -11.77 21.73 12.27
C LEU A 20 -11.10 23.10 12.40
N GLU A 21 -9.84 23.19 11.99
CA GLU A 21 -9.12 24.45 11.80
C GLU A 21 -9.13 24.80 10.31
N LYS A 22 -9.57 26.02 9.98
CA LYS A 22 -9.60 26.52 8.61
C LYS A 22 -8.16 26.86 8.19
N LYS A 23 -7.65 26.20 7.17
CA LYS A 23 -6.32 26.46 6.60
C LYS A 23 -6.47 27.33 5.35
N ASP A 24 -5.53 28.25 5.13
CA ASP A 24 -5.55 29.18 3.99
C ASP A 24 -5.51 28.45 2.65
N ASP A 25 -6.17 29.03 1.64
CA ASP A 25 -6.18 28.56 0.25
C ASP A 25 -4.80 28.69 -0.38
N ILE A 26 -3.96 27.68 -0.17
CA ILE A 26 -2.76 27.46 -0.96
C ILE A 26 -3.23 27.10 -2.37
N ARG A 27 -2.62 27.69 -3.39
CA ARG A 27 -2.89 27.42 -4.82
C ARG A 27 -2.91 25.91 -5.07
N ALA A 28 -4.11 25.33 -5.11
CA ALA A 28 -4.31 23.89 -5.18
C ALA A 28 -3.92 23.37 -6.57
N ILE A 29 -3.09 22.34 -6.60
CA ILE A 29 -2.78 21.62 -7.84
C ILE A 29 -4.07 20.92 -8.27
N GLN A 30 -4.52 21.23 -9.49
CA GLN A 30 -5.70 20.63 -10.07
C GLN A 30 -5.35 19.29 -10.70
N ALA A 31 -6.13 18.26 -10.39
CA ALA A 31 -6.02 16.98 -11.08
C ALA A 31 -6.54 17.11 -12.51
N GLN A 32 -5.85 16.49 -13.45
CA GLN A 32 -6.29 16.46 -14.85
C GLN A 32 -7.26 15.32 -15.10
N ARG A 33 -7.02 14.20 -14.41
CA ARG A 33 -7.81 12.97 -14.53
C ARG A 33 -8.25 12.48 -13.16
N VAL A 34 -9.32 11.70 -13.18
CA VAL A 34 -9.85 11.03 -12.00
C VAL A 34 -10.21 9.60 -12.36
N ILE A 35 -9.98 8.72 -11.41
CA ILE A 35 -10.45 7.34 -11.47
C ILE A 35 -11.83 7.29 -10.79
N PRO A 36 -12.93 6.89 -11.45
CA PRO A 36 -14.25 6.86 -10.83
C PRO A 36 -14.39 5.72 -9.81
N PHE A 37 -15.23 5.92 -8.79
CA PHE A 37 -15.65 4.85 -7.90
C PHE A 37 -16.38 3.76 -8.71
N ARG A 38 -15.99 2.50 -8.52
CA ARG A 38 -16.74 1.33 -9.00
C ARG A 38 -17.53 0.66 -7.88
N PHE A 39 -17.04 0.77 -6.64
CA PHE A 39 -17.67 0.23 -5.44
C PHE A 39 -18.51 1.30 -4.74
N ASP A 40 -19.74 0.95 -4.38
CA ASP A 40 -20.59 1.78 -3.54
C ASP A 40 -20.25 1.63 -2.04
N GLN A 41 -20.91 2.47 -1.23
CA GLN A 41 -20.70 2.51 0.21
C GLN A 41 -21.10 1.19 0.91
N ALA A 42 -22.17 0.55 0.43
CA ALA A 42 -22.68 -0.70 0.99
C ALA A 42 -21.71 -1.86 0.76
N ALA A 43 -21.13 -1.94 -0.44
CA ALA A 43 -20.10 -2.91 -0.76
C ALA A 43 -18.82 -2.69 0.06
N ALA A 44 -18.39 -1.43 0.24
CA ALA A 44 -17.25 -1.11 1.11
C ALA A 44 -17.49 -1.56 2.57
N GLN A 45 -18.69 -1.34 3.10
CA GLN A 45 -19.09 -1.82 4.42
C GLN A 45 -19.10 -3.35 4.52
N ALA A 46 -19.57 -4.05 3.50
CA ALA A 46 -19.55 -5.50 3.44
C ALA A 46 -18.10 -6.05 3.42
N THR A 47 -17.22 -5.45 2.61
CA THR A 47 -15.79 -5.78 2.55
C THR A 47 -15.13 -5.60 3.91
N LEU A 48 -15.40 -4.49 4.62
CA LEU A 48 -14.88 -4.28 5.98
C LEU A 48 -15.35 -5.38 6.93
N ARG A 49 -16.65 -5.69 6.96
CA ARG A 49 -17.19 -6.74 7.85
C ARG A 49 -16.56 -8.11 7.58
N GLN A 50 -16.40 -8.47 6.31
CA GLN A 50 -15.74 -9.72 5.93
C GLN A 50 -14.27 -9.72 6.37
N TRP A 51 -13.57 -8.60 6.21
CA TRP A 51 -12.19 -8.45 6.61
C TRP A 51 -12.04 -8.59 8.13
N LEU A 52 -12.89 -7.94 8.94
CA LEU A 52 -12.85 -8.04 10.41
C LEU A 52 -12.99 -9.48 10.93
N GLY A 53 -13.74 -10.33 10.21
CA GLY A 53 -13.90 -11.75 10.53
C GLY A 53 -12.71 -12.65 10.17
N ARG A 54 -11.67 -12.11 9.49
CA ARG A 54 -10.49 -12.86 9.07
C ARG A 54 -9.27 -12.51 9.92
N GLY A 55 -8.33 -13.44 10.06
CA GLY A 55 -7.03 -13.20 10.69
C GLY A 55 -6.87 -13.92 12.03
N PHE A 56 -5.90 -14.84 12.08
CA PHE A 56 -5.66 -15.69 13.24
C PHE A 56 -5.41 -14.89 14.52
N TRP A 57 -4.59 -13.84 14.43
CA TRP A 57 -4.19 -13.01 15.58
C TRP A 57 -5.24 -12.02 16.07
N ARG A 58 -6.40 -11.91 15.42
CA ARG A 58 -7.43 -10.95 15.81
C ARG A 58 -8.33 -11.50 16.93
N PRO A 59 -8.91 -10.64 17.80
CA PRO A 59 -9.92 -11.05 18.76
C PRO A 59 -11.08 -11.78 18.07
N SER A 60 -11.59 -12.85 18.70
CA SER A 60 -12.67 -13.67 18.11
C SER A 60 -14.02 -12.94 18.02
N ASP A 61 -14.22 -11.95 18.90
CA ASP A 61 -15.40 -11.09 18.96
C ASP A 61 -15.26 -9.82 18.10
N LEU A 62 -14.14 -9.62 17.39
CA LEU A 62 -13.88 -8.40 16.64
C LEU A 62 -15.00 -8.08 15.64
N ALA A 63 -15.40 -9.07 14.83
CA ALA A 63 -16.39 -8.86 13.78
C ALA A 63 -17.80 -8.54 14.32
N SER A 64 -18.14 -9.06 15.51
CA SER A 64 -19.46 -8.85 16.12
C SER A 64 -19.51 -7.59 17.01
N ALA A 65 -18.41 -7.25 17.67
CA ALA A 65 -18.34 -6.11 18.59
C ALA A 65 -17.90 -4.79 17.92
N ALA A 66 -17.23 -4.86 16.77
CA ALA A 66 -16.80 -3.66 16.07
C ALA A 66 -17.99 -2.83 15.57
N THR A 67 -17.96 -1.53 15.85
CA THR A 67 -18.96 -0.58 15.35
C THR A 67 -18.31 0.36 14.35
N ILE A 68 -18.93 0.53 13.18
CA ILE A 68 -18.45 1.48 12.17
C ILE A 68 -18.78 2.89 12.66
N ALA A 69 -17.74 3.68 12.90
CA ALA A 69 -17.86 5.05 13.38
C ALA A 69 -17.95 6.05 12.23
N ASN A 70 -17.26 5.80 11.12
CA ASN A 70 -17.31 6.64 9.93
C ASN A 70 -17.05 5.81 8.65
N ILE A 71 -17.68 6.22 7.56
CA ILE A 71 -17.40 5.76 6.20
C ILE A 71 -17.49 6.96 5.25
N SER A 72 -16.45 7.17 4.46
CA SER A 72 -16.38 8.31 3.54
C SER A 72 -15.68 7.91 2.26
N GLY A 73 -16.31 8.20 1.12
CA GLY A 73 -15.68 8.10 -0.19
C GLY A 73 -14.81 9.33 -0.42
N VAL A 74 -13.51 9.14 -0.54
CA VAL A 74 -12.51 10.20 -0.68
C VAL A 74 -11.72 10.01 -1.98
N TYR A 75 -11.57 11.09 -2.74
CA TYR A 75 -10.64 11.17 -3.85
C TYR A 75 -9.25 11.55 -3.33
N VAL A 76 -8.36 10.58 -3.29
CA VAL A 76 -6.98 10.71 -2.80
C VAL A 76 -6.06 11.09 -3.97
N PRO A 77 -5.21 12.11 -3.83
CA PRO A 77 -4.31 12.56 -4.88
C PRO A 77 -3.09 11.66 -4.99
N TYR A 78 -2.70 11.34 -6.22
CA TYR A 78 -1.44 10.66 -6.54
C TYR A 78 -0.72 11.37 -7.68
N TRP A 79 0.60 11.29 -7.64
CA TRP A 79 1.44 11.52 -8.80
C TRP A 79 1.61 10.20 -9.55
N VAL A 80 1.16 10.17 -10.79
CA VAL A 80 1.32 9.01 -11.68
C VAL A 80 2.51 9.26 -12.58
N PHE A 81 3.58 8.50 -12.37
CA PHE A 81 4.82 8.64 -13.12
C PHE A 81 4.88 7.68 -14.30
N SER A 82 5.49 8.17 -15.38
CA SER A 82 5.96 7.37 -16.50
C SER A 82 7.42 7.71 -16.79
N ALA A 83 8.18 6.72 -17.22
CA ALA A 83 9.60 6.87 -17.51
C ALA A 83 10.09 5.76 -18.42
N ASP A 84 11.06 6.10 -19.26
CA ASP A 84 11.93 5.12 -19.90
C ASP A 84 13.15 4.93 -19.01
N VAL A 85 13.60 3.69 -18.84
CA VAL A 85 14.72 3.36 -17.95
C VAL A 85 15.72 2.51 -18.70
N HIS A 86 16.97 2.95 -18.68
CA HIS A 86 18.11 2.18 -19.12
C HIS A 86 18.91 1.70 -17.92
N THR A 87 19.01 0.39 -17.75
CA THR A 87 19.61 -0.23 -16.58
C THR A 87 20.88 -0.96 -16.96
N TYR A 88 21.94 -0.70 -16.20
CA TYR A 88 23.18 -1.47 -16.22
C TYR A 88 23.22 -2.31 -14.96
N TRP A 89 23.37 -3.62 -15.09
CA TRP A 89 23.35 -4.52 -13.94
C TRP A 89 24.54 -5.48 -13.91
N THR A 90 24.89 -5.89 -12.70
CA THR A 90 25.94 -6.87 -12.41
C THR A 90 25.44 -7.85 -11.36
N ALA A 91 25.77 -9.13 -11.47
CA ALA A 91 25.48 -10.14 -10.45
C ALA A 91 26.49 -11.29 -10.51
N ASP A 92 26.49 -12.15 -9.49
CA ASP A 92 27.13 -13.46 -9.55
C ASP A 92 26.06 -14.52 -9.81
N SER A 93 26.23 -15.33 -10.85
CA SER A 93 25.33 -16.44 -11.20
C SER A 93 25.93 -17.78 -10.81
N SER A 94 25.10 -18.73 -10.39
CA SER A 94 25.52 -20.13 -10.18
C SER A 94 25.64 -20.92 -11.49
N VAL A 95 25.28 -20.32 -12.63
CA VAL A 95 25.52 -20.90 -13.95
C VAL A 95 26.93 -20.54 -14.39
N THR A 96 27.82 -21.52 -14.32
CA THR A 96 29.25 -21.34 -14.61
C THR A 96 29.61 -21.94 -15.98
N PRO A 97 30.58 -21.37 -16.70
CA PRO A 97 31.07 -21.95 -17.95
C PRO A 97 31.70 -23.34 -17.75
N PRO A 98 31.67 -24.22 -18.76
CA PRO A 98 32.35 -25.51 -18.70
C PRO A 98 33.83 -25.35 -18.33
N GLY A 99 34.30 -26.11 -17.34
CA GLY A 99 35.68 -26.04 -16.85
C GLY A 99 35.94 -24.98 -15.78
N ALA A 100 34.92 -24.22 -15.35
CA ALA A 100 35.03 -23.33 -14.20
C ALA A 100 35.33 -24.12 -12.91
N ARG A 101 36.27 -23.61 -12.10
CA ARG A 101 36.63 -24.20 -10.80
C ARG A 101 35.79 -23.66 -9.64
N ALA A 102 35.11 -22.53 -9.83
CA ALA A 102 34.30 -21.88 -8.81
C ALA A 102 32.81 -22.08 -9.11
N ASP A 103 31.99 -22.10 -8.06
CA ASP A 103 30.53 -22.27 -8.14
C ASP A 103 29.79 -20.99 -8.57
N TRP A 104 30.50 -19.86 -8.65
CA TRP A 104 29.93 -18.55 -8.96
C TRP A 104 30.72 -17.87 -10.07
N TYR A 105 29.99 -17.29 -11.03
CA TYR A 105 30.57 -16.58 -12.16
C TYR A 105 29.96 -15.17 -12.29
N PRO A 106 30.78 -14.11 -12.43
CA PRO A 106 30.28 -12.75 -12.58
C PRO A 106 29.61 -12.57 -13.95
N VAL A 107 28.42 -12.01 -13.94
CA VAL A 107 27.62 -11.70 -15.13
C VAL A 107 27.19 -10.24 -15.08
N THR A 108 27.13 -9.63 -16.25
CA THR A 108 26.72 -8.23 -16.41
C THR A 108 25.79 -8.12 -17.60
N GLY A 109 24.93 -7.12 -17.61
CA GLY A 109 24.08 -6.86 -18.75
C GLY A 109 23.44 -5.49 -18.73
N GLU A 110 22.67 -5.25 -19.78
CA GLU A 110 21.88 -4.04 -19.96
C GLU A 110 20.42 -4.44 -20.14
N ASN A 111 19.51 -3.61 -19.63
CA ASN A 111 18.07 -3.75 -19.82
C ASN A 111 17.46 -2.40 -20.17
N ARG A 112 16.47 -2.39 -21.05
CA ARG A 112 15.65 -1.22 -21.34
C ARG A 112 14.19 -1.55 -21.06
N SER A 113 13.57 -0.72 -20.24
CA SER A 113 12.16 -0.85 -19.88
C SER A 113 11.46 0.49 -20.02
N SER A 114 10.17 0.44 -20.32
CA SER A 114 9.28 1.58 -20.26
C SER A 114 8.25 1.34 -19.17
N TYR A 115 8.18 2.26 -18.21
CA TYR A 115 7.23 2.21 -17.11
C TYR A 115 6.14 3.24 -17.33
N SER A 116 4.90 2.80 -17.11
CA SER A 116 3.73 3.67 -17.07
C SER A 116 2.91 3.30 -15.85
N GLY A 117 2.37 4.32 -15.16
CA GLY A 117 1.45 4.10 -14.06
C GLY A 117 2.10 3.90 -12.70
N LEU A 118 3.33 4.36 -12.48
CA LEU A 118 3.96 4.28 -11.17
C LEU A 118 3.29 5.27 -10.21
N LEU A 119 2.59 4.75 -9.21
CA LEU A 119 1.79 5.53 -8.27
C LEU A 119 2.61 5.99 -7.08
N VAL A 120 2.60 7.29 -6.82
CA VAL A 120 3.16 7.88 -5.59
C VAL A 120 2.09 8.74 -4.95
N GLY A 121 1.67 8.38 -3.73
CA GLY A 121 0.69 9.13 -2.96
C GLY A 121 1.12 10.59 -2.78
N ALA A 122 0.18 11.51 -3.02
CA ALA A 122 0.38 12.95 -2.87
C ALA A 122 -0.35 13.54 -1.65
N SER A 123 -0.79 12.66 -0.74
CA SER A 123 -1.46 12.96 0.53
C SER A 123 -0.43 13.19 1.65
N SER A 124 -0.71 14.13 2.53
CA SER A 124 0.00 14.32 3.80
C SER A 124 -0.72 13.67 4.98
N VAL A 125 -1.95 13.19 4.77
CA VAL A 125 -2.79 12.56 5.79
C VAL A 125 -2.63 11.04 5.78
N LEU A 126 -2.41 10.47 4.60
CA LEU A 126 -2.08 9.07 4.40
C LEU A 126 -0.57 8.93 4.27
N SER A 127 -0.02 7.96 4.98
CA SER A 127 1.40 7.62 4.85
C SER A 127 1.69 6.99 3.47
N PRO A 128 2.95 7.04 2.98
CA PRO A 128 3.32 6.36 1.74
C PRO A 128 2.95 4.87 1.75
N GLN A 129 3.14 4.20 2.89
CA GLN A 129 2.80 2.79 3.10
C GLN A 129 1.31 2.53 2.91
N GLU A 130 0.45 3.39 3.47
CA GLU A 130 -1.00 3.28 3.31
C GLU A 130 -1.43 3.50 1.85
N THR A 131 -0.85 4.49 1.17
CA THR A 131 -1.17 4.76 -0.24
C THR A 131 -0.69 3.66 -1.18
N GLU A 132 0.39 2.97 -0.82
CA GLU A 132 0.91 1.81 -1.56
C GLU A 132 0.10 0.54 -1.28
N ALA A 133 -0.35 0.34 -0.03
CA ALA A 133 -1.06 -0.88 0.38
C ALA A 133 -2.46 -1.03 -0.24
N ILE A 134 -3.05 0.05 -0.74
CA ILE A 134 -4.34 0.02 -1.45
C ILE A 134 -4.19 -0.12 -2.98
N CYS A 135 -2.97 -0.14 -3.50
CA CYS A 135 -2.69 -0.46 -4.91
C CYS A 135 -2.93 -1.97 -5.20
N PRO A 136 -3.12 -2.37 -6.46
CA PRO A 136 -3.09 -1.58 -7.69
C PRO A 136 -4.43 -0.88 -8.00
N PHE A 137 -4.36 0.17 -8.81
CA PHE A 137 -5.51 0.81 -9.44
C PHE A 137 -5.47 0.58 -10.96
N ASP A 138 -6.64 0.47 -11.58
CA ASP A 138 -6.79 0.35 -13.02
C ASP A 138 -6.84 1.74 -13.67
N LEU A 139 -5.70 2.17 -14.21
CA LEU A 139 -5.54 3.46 -14.89
C LEU A 139 -6.28 3.54 -16.23
N GLY A 140 -6.67 2.41 -16.82
CA GLY A 140 -7.47 2.38 -18.05
C GLY A 140 -8.88 2.97 -17.84
N ALA A 141 -9.34 3.04 -16.59
CA ALA A 141 -10.61 3.63 -16.22
C ALA A 141 -10.57 5.15 -16.00
N ALA A 142 -9.41 5.79 -16.21
CA ALA A 142 -9.26 7.22 -15.97
C ALA A 142 -10.13 8.04 -16.93
N VAL A 143 -10.88 8.99 -16.36
CA VAL A 143 -11.68 9.98 -17.09
C VAL A 143 -11.17 11.38 -16.78
N ASP A 144 -11.56 12.36 -17.59
CA ASP A 144 -11.23 13.76 -17.31
C ASP A 144 -11.85 14.22 -15.99
N ALA A 145 -11.11 15.01 -15.21
CA ALA A 145 -11.61 15.46 -13.91
C ALA A 145 -12.93 16.25 -14.00
N SER A 146 -13.17 16.94 -15.13
CA SER A 146 -14.41 17.68 -15.39
C SER A 146 -15.63 16.81 -15.68
N SER A 147 -15.47 15.51 -15.94
CA SER A 147 -16.59 14.61 -16.19
C SER A 147 -17.18 14.01 -14.91
N VAL A 148 -16.60 14.32 -13.74
CA VAL A 148 -17.07 13.87 -12.43
C VAL A 148 -17.40 15.10 -11.60
N ASP A 149 -18.51 15.03 -10.85
CA ASP A 149 -18.90 16.06 -9.90
C ASP A 149 -17.98 16.00 -8.65
N LEU A 150 -16.81 16.64 -8.77
CA LEU A 150 -15.84 16.74 -7.70
C LEU A 150 -16.23 17.77 -6.63
N ASP A 151 -17.16 18.67 -6.93
CA ASP A 151 -17.62 19.72 -6.00
C ASP A 151 -18.45 19.13 -4.86
N ASN A 152 -19.23 18.08 -5.16
CA ASN A 152 -19.99 17.33 -4.16
C ASN A 152 -19.23 16.11 -3.61
N ALA A 153 -18.00 15.87 -4.05
CA ALA A 153 -17.16 14.78 -3.56
C ALA A 153 -16.18 15.25 -2.47
N ILE A 154 -15.71 14.31 -1.64
CA ILE A 154 -14.62 14.61 -0.70
C ILE A 154 -13.31 14.45 -1.46
N VAL A 155 -12.70 15.57 -1.84
CA VAL A 155 -11.40 15.59 -2.53
C VAL A 155 -10.31 16.01 -1.54
N GLU A 156 -9.24 15.23 -1.47
CA GLU A 156 -8.04 15.62 -0.76
C GLU A 156 -7.13 16.49 -1.65
N GLN A 157 -6.50 17.49 -1.05
CA GLN A 157 -5.58 18.37 -1.75
C GLN A 157 -4.21 17.71 -1.96
N PHE A 158 -3.57 18.02 -3.09
CA PHE A 158 -2.17 17.67 -3.35
C PHE A 158 -1.25 18.43 -2.40
N THR A 159 -0.96 17.81 -1.27
CA THR A 159 -0.16 18.40 -0.18
C THR A 159 1.31 18.01 -0.28
N VAL A 160 1.64 16.93 -1.01
CA VAL A 160 3.02 16.55 -1.32
C VAL A 160 3.41 17.08 -2.71
N PRO A 161 4.27 18.11 -2.80
CA PRO A 161 4.75 18.61 -4.08
C PRO A 161 5.50 17.55 -4.88
N ARG A 162 5.39 17.62 -6.21
CA ARG A 162 6.10 16.73 -7.16
C ARG A 162 7.59 16.55 -6.86
N LYS A 163 8.29 17.59 -6.39
CA LYS A 163 9.73 17.52 -6.06
C LYS A 163 10.05 16.44 -5.00
N TYR A 164 9.13 16.20 -4.06
CA TYR A 164 9.28 15.16 -3.02
C TYR A 164 8.79 13.78 -3.48
N ALA A 165 7.88 13.74 -4.46
CA ALA A 165 7.42 12.48 -5.05
C ALA A 165 8.44 11.85 -6.01
N ARG A 166 9.24 12.66 -6.72
CA ARG A 166 10.24 12.18 -7.70
C ARG A 166 11.28 11.19 -7.10
N PRO A 167 11.87 11.42 -5.91
CA PRO A 167 12.75 10.44 -5.27
C PRO A 167 12.05 9.13 -4.92
N LEU A 168 10.77 9.18 -4.52
CA LEU A 168 9.98 7.98 -4.25
C LEU A 168 9.77 7.16 -5.53
N ALA A 169 9.40 7.84 -6.63
CA ALA A 169 9.27 7.22 -7.94
C ALA A 169 10.59 6.58 -8.40
N ARG A 170 11.73 7.28 -8.25
CA ARG A 170 13.06 6.72 -8.56
C ARG A 170 13.32 5.43 -7.80
N ARG A 171 13.10 5.39 -6.48
CA ARG A 171 13.29 4.18 -5.68
C ARG A 171 12.39 3.04 -6.12
N GLY A 172 11.14 3.34 -6.50
CA GLY A 172 10.23 2.36 -7.07
C GLY A 172 10.78 1.74 -8.37
N LEU A 173 11.28 2.58 -9.28
CA LEU A 173 11.91 2.13 -10.53
C LEU A 173 13.17 1.31 -10.29
N GLU A 174 14.04 1.72 -9.35
CA GLU A 174 15.25 0.98 -8.98
C GLU A 174 14.91 -0.44 -8.51
N HIS A 175 13.91 -0.55 -7.63
CA HIS A 175 13.46 -1.83 -7.10
C HIS A 175 12.76 -2.70 -8.16
N SER A 176 11.97 -2.09 -9.03
CA SER A 176 11.34 -2.78 -10.17
C SER A 176 12.40 -3.32 -11.15
N GLU A 177 13.40 -2.52 -11.49
CA GLU A 177 14.48 -2.92 -12.41
C GLU A 177 15.37 -4.02 -11.81
N GLU A 178 15.68 -3.96 -10.52
CA GLU A 178 16.40 -5.03 -9.84
C GLU A 178 15.65 -6.37 -9.97
N ARG A 179 14.34 -6.38 -9.69
CA ARG A 179 13.49 -7.56 -9.86
C ARG A 179 13.41 -8.02 -11.31
N THR A 180 13.17 -7.12 -12.25
CA THR A 180 13.09 -7.44 -13.69
C THR A 180 14.40 -8.02 -14.20
N CYS A 181 15.55 -7.48 -13.79
CA CYS A 181 16.86 -8.01 -14.18
C CYS A 181 17.09 -9.41 -13.59
N ALA A 182 16.73 -9.62 -12.33
CA ALA A 182 16.80 -10.94 -11.69
C ALA A 182 15.95 -11.97 -12.45
N GLU A 183 14.67 -11.67 -12.67
CA GLU A 183 13.73 -12.60 -13.32
C GLU A 183 14.10 -12.91 -14.77
N ARG A 184 14.60 -11.91 -15.51
CA ARG A 184 14.86 -12.05 -16.95
C ARG A 184 16.21 -12.68 -17.28
N TYR A 185 17.25 -12.36 -16.52
CA TYR A 185 18.63 -12.73 -16.87
C TYR A 185 19.26 -13.73 -15.90
N LEU A 186 18.67 -13.95 -14.71
CA LEU A 186 19.22 -14.80 -13.66
C LEU A 186 18.22 -15.93 -13.30
N PRO A 187 18.03 -16.92 -14.20
CA PRO A 187 17.03 -17.98 -14.02
C PRO A 187 17.35 -18.99 -12.90
N ARG A 188 18.52 -18.89 -12.26
CA ARG A 188 18.98 -19.76 -11.17
C ARG A 188 19.38 -18.92 -9.96
N SER A 189 20.01 -19.57 -8.98
CA SER A 189 20.57 -18.89 -7.82
C SER A 189 21.56 -17.80 -8.27
N HIS A 190 21.41 -16.62 -7.69
CA HIS A 190 22.23 -15.46 -7.95
C HIS A 190 22.48 -14.72 -6.63
N ARG A 191 23.55 -13.93 -6.59
CA ARG A 191 23.88 -13.05 -5.46
C ARG A 191 24.53 -11.76 -5.95
N ASN A 192 24.65 -10.79 -5.06
CA ASN A 192 25.31 -9.51 -5.33
C ASN A 192 24.75 -8.78 -6.55
N LEU A 193 23.45 -8.95 -6.84
CA LEU A 193 22.80 -8.20 -7.90
C LEU A 193 22.83 -6.71 -7.54
N LYS A 194 23.32 -5.91 -8.48
CA LYS A 194 23.27 -4.46 -8.42
C LYS A 194 22.75 -3.96 -9.76
N ALA A 195 21.71 -3.12 -9.71
CA ALA A 195 21.17 -2.43 -10.86
C ALA A 195 21.42 -0.93 -10.71
N ASN A 196 22.03 -0.31 -11.71
CA ASN A 196 22.16 1.14 -11.80
C ASN A 196 21.29 1.64 -12.94
N ILE A 197 20.35 2.53 -12.63
CA ILE A 197 19.35 2.99 -13.57
C ILE A 197 19.65 4.42 -14.06
N ARG A 198 19.55 4.60 -15.38
CA ARG A 198 19.46 5.89 -16.04
C ARG A 198 18.00 6.11 -16.44
N ILE A 199 17.36 7.04 -15.74
CA ILE A 199 15.96 7.43 -16.02
C ILE A 199 15.95 8.46 -17.14
N GLU A 200 15.19 8.17 -18.19
CA GLU A 200 14.93 9.00 -19.35
C GLU A 200 13.44 9.39 -19.37
N GLN A 201 13.14 10.61 -19.84
CA GLN A 201 11.78 11.10 -20.02
C GLN A 201 10.84 10.94 -18.79
N LEU A 202 11.32 11.19 -17.57
CA LEU A 202 10.46 11.13 -16.37
C LEU A 202 9.35 12.18 -16.43
N ARG A 203 8.11 11.72 -16.62
CA ARG A 203 6.89 12.54 -16.62
C ARG A 203 6.03 12.18 -15.41
N SER A 204 5.14 13.10 -15.05
CA SER A 204 4.26 12.95 -13.90
C SER A 204 2.93 13.63 -14.16
N GLU A 205 1.84 12.97 -13.82
CA GLU A 205 0.49 13.50 -13.95
C GLU A 205 -0.22 13.51 -12.59
N PRO A 206 -0.93 14.60 -12.23
CA PRO A 206 -1.76 14.63 -11.04
C PRO A 206 -3.11 13.95 -11.33
N ILE A 207 -3.39 12.85 -10.63
CA ILE A 207 -4.63 12.07 -10.79
C ILE A 207 -5.26 11.80 -9.41
N LEU A 208 -6.58 11.82 -9.36
CA LEU A 208 -7.37 11.48 -8.16
C LEU A 208 -7.84 10.03 -8.21
N PHE A 209 -7.72 9.32 -7.08
CA PHE A 209 -8.06 7.91 -6.96
C PHE A 209 -9.17 7.69 -5.92
N PRO A 210 -10.14 6.79 -6.18
CA PRO A 210 -11.28 6.58 -5.31
C PRO A 210 -10.86 5.67 -4.15
N VAL A 211 -10.99 6.18 -2.93
CA VAL A 211 -10.65 5.44 -1.71
C VAL A 211 -11.78 5.57 -0.71
N TRP A 212 -12.29 4.46 -0.22
CA TRP A 212 -13.17 4.45 0.95
C TRP A 212 -12.30 4.54 2.20
N VAL A 213 -12.38 5.66 2.90
CA VAL A 213 -11.76 5.86 4.20
C VAL A 213 -12.80 5.56 5.26
N MET A 214 -12.49 4.58 6.09
CA MET A 214 -13.40 4.09 7.13
C MET A 214 -12.72 4.14 8.49
N ALA A 215 -13.53 4.36 9.52
CA ALA A 215 -13.11 4.22 10.89
C ALA A 215 -14.07 3.29 11.62
N TYR A 216 -13.54 2.31 12.35
CA TYR A 216 -14.34 1.47 13.23
C TYR A 216 -13.79 1.53 14.64
N ARG A 217 -14.68 1.42 15.63
CA ARG A 217 -14.33 1.30 17.03
C ARG A 217 -14.42 -0.16 17.44
N TYR A 218 -13.42 -0.61 18.17
CA TYR A 218 -13.48 -1.88 18.88
C TYR A 218 -12.97 -1.62 20.30
N ARG A 219 -13.87 -1.79 21.27
CA ARG A 219 -13.67 -1.29 22.64
C ARG A 219 -13.45 0.23 22.60
N ASP A 220 -12.43 0.74 23.29
CA ASP A 220 -12.13 2.17 23.36
C ASP A 220 -11.21 2.67 22.23
N ASP A 221 -10.70 1.75 21.39
CA ASP A 221 -9.75 2.07 20.33
C ASP A 221 -10.45 2.33 18.99
N LEU A 222 -9.93 3.33 18.27
CA LEU A 222 -10.36 3.67 16.91
C LEU A 222 -9.33 3.16 15.90
N TYR A 223 -9.80 2.43 14.89
CA TYR A 223 -8.97 1.87 13.82
C TYR A 223 -9.37 2.47 12.48
N ARG A 224 -8.39 2.88 11.68
CA ARG A 224 -8.58 3.39 10.32
C ARG A 224 -8.38 2.26 9.31
N ILE A 225 -9.29 2.21 8.34
CA ILE A 225 -9.26 1.28 7.21
C ILE A 225 -9.37 2.07 5.92
N LEU A 226 -8.62 1.64 4.92
CA LEU A 226 -8.65 2.16 3.57
C LEU A 226 -9.07 1.02 2.64
N ILE A 227 -10.03 1.29 1.75
CA ILE A 227 -10.45 0.34 0.72
C ILE A 227 -10.35 1.02 -0.63
N ASN A 228 -9.68 0.36 -1.56
CA ASN A 228 -9.61 0.77 -2.96
C ASN A 228 -11.02 0.78 -3.57
N GLY A 229 -11.48 1.95 -4.03
CA GLY A 229 -12.82 2.15 -4.59
C GLY A 229 -13.04 1.57 -5.99
N GLN A 230 -12.01 0.97 -6.62
CA GLN A 230 -12.10 0.25 -7.88
C GLN A 230 -11.99 -1.27 -7.77
N THR A 231 -11.24 -1.78 -6.78
CA THR A 231 -10.91 -3.22 -6.67
C THR A 231 -11.43 -3.86 -5.39
N GLY A 232 -11.72 -3.07 -4.36
CA GLY A 232 -12.06 -3.57 -3.02
C GLY A 232 -10.84 -4.02 -2.20
N THR A 233 -9.60 -3.83 -2.68
CA THR A 233 -8.39 -4.09 -1.88
C THR A 233 -8.46 -3.29 -0.58
N ILE A 234 -8.34 -3.99 0.55
CA ILE A 234 -8.51 -3.43 1.89
C ILE A 234 -7.18 -3.43 2.63
N SER A 235 -6.85 -2.31 3.27
CA SER A 235 -5.66 -2.12 4.09
C SER A 235 -6.00 -1.36 5.37
N GLY A 236 -5.27 -1.67 6.44
CA GLY A 236 -5.34 -0.96 7.71
C GLY A 236 -5.15 -1.91 8.90
N ASP A 237 -5.21 -1.34 10.09
CA ASP A 237 -4.84 -2.04 11.32
C ASP A 237 -6.03 -2.74 11.98
N ALA A 238 -5.74 -3.87 12.63
CA ALA A 238 -6.70 -4.58 13.45
C ALA A 238 -6.12 -4.84 14.85
N PRO A 239 -6.97 -4.88 15.89
CA PRO A 239 -6.52 -5.22 17.23
C PRO A 239 -5.87 -6.59 17.25
N PHE A 240 -4.81 -6.71 18.06
CA PHE A 240 -4.11 -7.94 18.29
C PHE A 240 -4.64 -8.65 19.55
N SER A 241 -4.94 -9.95 19.43
CA SER A 241 -5.44 -10.76 20.54
C SER A 241 -4.29 -11.18 21.45
N LYS A 242 -4.11 -10.43 22.54
CA LYS A 242 -3.13 -10.75 23.60
C LYS A 242 -3.34 -12.17 24.17
N PHE A 243 -4.59 -12.62 24.29
CA PHE A 243 -4.91 -13.96 24.77
C PHE A 243 -4.41 -15.06 23.82
N LYS A 244 -4.63 -14.91 22.50
CA LYS A 244 -4.12 -15.88 21.51
C LYS A 244 -2.60 -15.88 21.48
N ALA A 245 -1.97 -14.72 21.58
CA ALA A 245 -0.51 -14.63 21.65
C ALA A 245 0.07 -15.30 22.90
N PHE A 246 -0.57 -15.10 24.05
CA PHE A 246 -0.19 -15.79 25.29
C PHE A 246 -0.33 -17.31 25.16
N MET A 247 -1.45 -17.80 24.61
CA MET A 247 -1.68 -19.24 24.41
C MET A 247 -0.66 -19.87 23.45
N VAL A 248 -0.37 -19.22 22.31
CA VAL A 248 0.64 -19.72 21.38
C VAL A 248 2.03 -19.66 21.99
N GLY A 249 2.36 -18.57 22.69
CA GLY A 249 3.64 -18.42 23.37
C GLY A 249 3.86 -19.48 24.46
N SER A 250 2.85 -19.74 25.30
CA SER A 250 2.93 -20.76 26.34
C SER A 250 3.04 -22.16 25.77
N PHE A 251 2.32 -22.46 24.68
CA PHE A 251 2.42 -23.74 23.98
C PHE A 251 3.81 -23.96 23.40
N VAL A 252 4.41 -22.94 22.76
CA VAL A 252 5.78 -23.03 22.21
C VAL A 252 6.80 -23.27 23.32
N ILE A 253 6.69 -22.56 24.45
CA ILE A 253 7.58 -22.74 25.61
C ILE A 253 7.43 -24.15 26.18
N LEU A 254 6.20 -24.64 26.35
CA LEU A 254 5.93 -25.98 26.87
C LEU A 254 6.48 -27.06 25.93
N ALA A 255 6.28 -26.93 24.62
CA ALA A 255 6.81 -27.85 23.63
C ALA A 255 8.35 -27.90 23.65
N ALA A 256 8.99 -26.73 23.76
CA ALA A 256 10.45 -26.66 23.89
C ALA A 256 10.96 -27.35 25.16
N LEU A 257 10.28 -27.15 26.30
CA LEU A 257 10.60 -27.83 27.57
C LEU A 257 10.47 -29.35 27.45
N VAL A 258 9.39 -29.85 26.83
CA VAL A 258 9.19 -31.29 26.60
C VAL A 258 10.30 -31.87 25.73
N ILE A 259 10.69 -31.18 24.65
CA ILE A 259 11.80 -31.61 23.78
C ILE A 259 13.10 -31.70 24.57
N VAL A 260 13.43 -30.68 25.38
CA VAL A 260 14.65 -30.68 26.21
C VAL A 260 14.64 -31.85 27.21
N ILE A 261 13.50 -32.12 27.85
CA ILE A 261 13.36 -33.25 28.78
C ILE A 261 13.54 -34.58 28.06
N LEU A 262 12.93 -34.76 26.88
CA LEU A 262 13.07 -35.98 26.08
C LEU A 262 14.52 -36.21 25.64
N PHE A 263 15.23 -35.16 25.21
CA PHE A 263 16.66 -35.25 24.90
C PHE A 263 17.50 -35.61 26.13
N ALA A 264 17.19 -35.03 27.29
CA ALA A 264 17.90 -35.35 28.53
C ALA A 264 17.66 -36.80 29.01
N LEU A 265 16.47 -37.35 28.75
CA LEU A 265 16.13 -38.75 29.04
C LEU A 265 16.74 -39.73 28.03
N ALA A 266 16.87 -39.35 26.75
CA ALA A 266 17.47 -40.18 25.71
C ALA A 266 19.01 -40.25 25.79
N ASN A 267 19.65 -39.25 26.40
CA ASN A 267 21.10 -39.20 26.63
C ASN A 267 21.53 -39.79 27.99
N ARG A 268 20.61 -40.40 28.74
CA ARG A 268 20.89 -41.17 29.96
C ARG A 268 20.82 -42.65 29.66
#